data_AF-A0A1F4FYP6-F1
#
_entry.id   AF-A0A1F4FYP6-F1
#
_cell.length_a   1.000
_cell.length_b   1.000
_cell.length_c   1.000
_cell.angle_alpha   90.00
_cell.angle_beta   90.00
_cell.angle_gamma   90.00
#
_symmetry.space_group_name_H-M   'P 1'
#
loop_
_entity.id
_entity.type
_entity.pdbx_description
1 polymer ?
#
loop_
_entity_poly.entity_id
_entity_poly.type
_entity_poly.pdbx_seq_one_letter_code
_entity_poly.pdbx_strand_id
1 'polypeptide(L)'
;MLKYGGAAMLILAGWAALNPSRMSWAYLAAVIVFEAWLLVRMRAEERGPVPVDEPPYRFTAEEAELVGRYRFYFTFPTLSTQAGSVLAAIGLSGMVLALWLTFRQAFVQGALIGLNLFAVGWFTKRVAPVYALRIAAARGKRDALRMLEIVEPVWAKINAANQG
;
A
#
# COMPACT_ATOMS: atom_id res chain seq x y z
N MET A 1 -16.00 4.06 -0.77
CA MET A 1 -15.92 4.19 0.71
C MET A 1 -14.50 4.46 1.25
N LEU A 2 -13.41 4.12 0.54
CA LEU A 2 -12.04 4.33 1.05
C LEU A 2 -11.56 5.80 1.09
N LYS A 3 -12.29 6.75 0.46
CA LYS A 3 -11.89 8.17 0.35
C LYS A 3 -11.58 8.85 1.69
N TYR A 4 -12.22 8.41 2.77
CA TYR A 4 -12.00 8.93 4.13
C TYR A 4 -11.32 7.93 5.07
N GLY A 5 -10.83 6.79 4.54
CA GLY A 5 -10.27 5.73 5.36
C GLY A 5 -9.04 6.18 6.16
N GLY A 6 -8.17 7.01 5.57
CA GLY A 6 -7.00 7.54 6.26
C GLY A 6 -7.38 8.43 7.45
N ALA A 7 -8.34 9.34 7.27
CA ALA A 7 -8.85 10.19 8.34
C ALA A 7 -9.52 9.37 9.44
N ALA A 8 -10.32 8.35 9.08
CA ALA A 8 -10.93 7.45 10.05
C ALA A 8 -9.87 6.72 10.89
N MET A 9 -8.79 6.22 10.28
CA MET A 9 -7.68 5.58 11.01
C MET A 9 -6.95 6.55 11.95
N LEU A 10 -6.76 7.82 11.55
CA LEU A 10 -6.16 8.83 12.41
C LEU A 10 -7.05 9.21 13.60
N ILE A 11 -8.36 9.35 13.39
CA ILE A 11 -9.32 9.61 14.48
C ILE A 11 -9.29 8.44 15.48
N LEU A 12 -9.32 7.23 14.95
CA LEU A 12 -9.33 6.01 15.76
C LEU A 12 -7.99 5.83 16.50
N ALA A 13 -6.87 6.23 15.90
CA ALA A 13 -5.58 6.31 16.58
C ALA A 13 -5.56 7.38 17.69
N GLY A 14 -6.16 8.55 17.46
CA GLY A 14 -6.32 9.58 18.50
C GLY A 14 -7.14 9.07 19.68
N TRP A 15 -8.22 8.32 19.42
CA TRP A 15 -8.99 7.65 20.47
C TRP A 15 -8.21 6.55 21.18
N ALA A 16 -7.39 5.78 20.47
CA ALA A 16 -6.48 4.79 21.07
C ALA A 16 -5.45 5.44 22.00
N ALA A 17 -4.95 6.64 21.66
CA ALA A 17 -4.03 7.39 22.51
C ALA A 17 -4.69 7.87 23.82
N LEU A 18 -5.97 8.28 23.76
CA LEU A 18 -6.75 8.75 24.92
C LEU A 18 -7.20 7.60 25.84
N ASN A 19 -7.59 6.45 25.27
CA ASN A 19 -8.03 5.27 26.02
C ASN A 19 -7.21 4.00 25.65
N PRO A 20 -5.98 3.87 26.17
CA PRO A 20 -5.01 2.84 25.78
C PRO A 20 -5.46 1.39 25.98
N SER A 21 -6.39 1.12 26.90
CA SER A 21 -6.74 -0.25 27.29
C SER A 21 -7.70 -0.93 26.31
N ARG A 22 -8.77 -0.25 25.89
CA ARG A 22 -9.82 -0.82 25.01
C ARG A 22 -9.71 -0.33 23.57
N MET A 23 -9.36 0.94 23.36
CA MET A 23 -9.38 1.53 22.02
C MET A 23 -8.16 1.14 21.18
N SER A 24 -7.05 0.75 21.80
CA SER A 24 -5.89 0.15 21.10
C SER A 24 -6.24 -1.18 20.44
N TRP A 25 -7.08 -2.01 21.08
CA TRP A 25 -7.59 -3.25 20.50
C TRP A 25 -8.55 -2.99 19.34
N ALA A 26 -9.44 -1.99 19.48
CA ALA A 26 -10.31 -1.57 18.39
C ALA A 26 -9.48 -1.07 17.18
N TYR A 27 -8.41 -0.31 17.44
CA TYR A 27 -7.46 0.12 16.42
C TYR A 27 -6.79 -1.07 15.74
N LEU A 28 -6.23 -1.99 16.52
CA LEU A 28 -5.56 -3.17 15.97
C LEU A 28 -6.53 -4.02 15.13
N ALA A 29 -7.77 -4.23 15.60
CA ALA A 29 -8.79 -4.96 14.87
C ALA A 29 -9.13 -4.27 13.54
N ALA A 30 -9.30 -2.95 13.53
CA ALA A 30 -9.58 -2.19 12.32
C ALA A 30 -8.42 -2.29 11.31
N VAL A 31 -7.18 -2.24 11.78
CA VAL A 31 -5.98 -2.42 10.96
C VAL A 31 -5.93 -3.82 10.36
N ILE A 32 -6.12 -4.87 11.17
CA ILE A 32 -6.11 -6.27 10.69
C ILE A 32 -7.22 -6.50 9.65
N VAL A 33 -8.44 -6.00 9.88
CA VAL A 33 -9.55 -6.11 8.94
C VAL A 33 -9.20 -5.42 7.61
N PHE A 34 -8.59 -4.23 7.67
CA PHE A 34 -8.17 -3.51 6.47
C PHE A 34 -7.06 -4.26 5.71
N GLU A 35 -6.03 -4.75 6.41
CA GLU A 35 -4.93 -5.52 5.81
C GLU A 35 -5.41 -6.84 5.20
N ALA A 36 -6.31 -7.56 5.88
CA ALA A 36 -6.91 -8.78 5.38
C ALA A 36 -7.76 -8.52 4.12
N TRP A 37 -8.59 -7.47 4.15
CA TRP A 37 -9.37 -7.05 2.99
C TRP A 37 -8.48 -6.69 1.80
N LEU A 38 -7.41 -5.93 2.06
CA LEU A 38 -6.44 -5.55 1.03
C LEU A 38 -5.75 -6.78 0.43
N LEU A 39 -5.33 -7.72 1.27
CA LEU A 39 -4.68 -8.97 0.82
C LEU A 39 -5.61 -9.83 -0.04
N VAL A 40 -6.87 -10.00 0.39
CA VAL A 40 -7.88 -10.75 -0.37
C VAL A 40 -8.11 -10.07 -1.73
N ARG A 41 -8.18 -8.74 -1.76
CA ARG A 41 -8.39 -7.99 -3.00
C ARG A 41 -7.20 -8.10 -3.96
N MET A 42 -5.97 -8.06 -3.43
CA MET A 42 -4.77 -8.26 -4.23
C MET A 42 -4.71 -9.67 -4.81
N ARG A 43 -4.97 -10.71 -4.00
CA ARG A 43 -4.94 -12.11 -4.45
C ARG A 43 -6.04 -12.45 -5.45
N ALA A 44 -7.21 -11.82 -5.33
CA ALA A 44 -8.29 -12.00 -6.31
C ALA A 44 -7.88 -11.56 -7.72
N GLU A 45 -6.98 -10.58 -7.83
CA GLU A 45 -6.54 -9.98 -9.09
C GLU A 45 -5.23 -10.57 -9.65
N GLU A 46 -4.49 -11.33 -8.84
CA GLU A 46 -3.24 -12.04 -9.25
C GLU A 46 -3.50 -13.22 -10.22
N ARG A 47 -4.65 -13.30 -10.90
CA ARG A 47 -4.99 -14.41 -11.81
C ARG A 47 -4.24 -14.30 -13.15
N GLY A 48 -3.16 -15.06 -13.24
CA GLY A 48 -2.49 -15.46 -14.48
C GLY A 48 -1.40 -14.50 -14.98
N PRO A 49 -0.42 -15.01 -15.75
CA PRO A 49 0.61 -14.17 -16.38
C PRO A 49 -0.03 -13.12 -17.27
N VAL A 50 0.49 -11.89 -17.25
CA VAL A 50 0.07 -10.84 -18.18
C VAL A 50 0.60 -11.23 -19.56
N PRO A 51 -0.24 -11.37 -20.58
CA PRO A 51 0.21 -11.78 -21.89
C PRO A 51 1.14 -10.71 -22.49
N VAL A 52 2.24 -11.17 -23.07
CA VAL A 52 3.25 -10.34 -23.74
C VAL A 52 2.84 -10.19 -25.20
N ASP A 53 2.88 -8.97 -25.74
CA ASP A 53 2.60 -8.67 -27.15
C ASP A 53 1.19 -9.05 -27.66
N GLU A 54 0.24 -9.34 -26.76
CA GLU A 54 -1.16 -9.59 -27.13
C GLU A 54 -1.99 -8.29 -27.16
N PRO A 55 -2.84 -8.10 -28.19
CA PRO A 55 -3.81 -7.01 -28.18
C PRO A 55 -4.76 -7.16 -26.97
N PRO A 56 -5.16 -6.05 -26.32
CA PRO A 56 -5.07 -4.66 -26.78
C PRO A 56 -3.79 -3.89 -26.39
N TYR A 57 -2.82 -4.49 -25.67
CA TYR A 57 -1.62 -3.80 -25.21
C TYR A 57 -0.33 -4.49 -25.68
N ARG A 58 0.40 -3.87 -26.61
CA ARG A 58 1.75 -4.35 -26.99
C ARG A 58 2.77 -3.97 -25.91
N PHE A 59 2.85 -4.78 -24.86
CA PHE A 59 3.86 -4.67 -23.81
C PHE A 59 5.14 -5.39 -24.20
N THR A 60 6.29 -4.78 -23.92
CA THR A 60 7.58 -5.49 -23.93
C THR A 60 7.66 -6.47 -22.76
N ALA A 61 8.59 -7.43 -22.80
CA ALA A 61 8.75 -8.42 -21.71
C ALA A 61 9.01 -7.75 -20.35
N GLU A 62 9.78 -6.66 -20.31
CA GLU A 62 10.05 -5.89 -19.09
C GLU A 62 8.80 -5.14 -18.58
N GLU A 63 8.00 -4.58 -19.49
CA GLU A 63 6.75 -3.91 -19.16
C GLU A 63 5.70 -4.91 -18.62
N ALA A 64 5.60 -6.09 -19.25
CA ALA A 64 4.70 -7.15 -18.80
C ALA A 64 5.08 -7.70 -17.42
N GLU A 65 6.38 -7.80 -17.11
CA GLU A 65 6.85 -8.17 -15.76
C GLU A 65 6.47 -7.09 -14.72
N LEU A 66 6.63 -5.81 -15.07
CA LEU A 66 6.27 -4.69 -14.18
C LEU A 66 4.76 -4.63 -13.94
N VAL A 67 3.96 -4.77 -14.98
CA VAL A 67 2.49 -4.80 -14.91
C VAL A 67 2.02 -6.04 -14.16
N GLY A 68 2.65 -7.20 -14.36
CA GLY A 68 2.36 -8.41 -13.58
C GLY A 68 2.68 -8.24 -12.09
N ARG A 69 3.84 -7.67 -11.77
CA ARG A 69 4.29 -7.45 -10.39
C ARG A 69 3.45 -6.41 -9.65
N TYR A 70 2.94 -5.40 -10.36
CA TYR A 70 2.14 -4.31 -9.79
C TYR A 70 0.73 -4.24 -10.36
N ARG A 71 0.13 -5.41 -10.68
CA ARG A 71 -1.16 -5.51 -11.34
C ARG A 71 -2.25 -4.72 -10.62
N PHE A 72 -2.29 -4.79 -9.29
CA PHE A 72 -3.24 -4.03 -8.48
C PHE A 72 -3.15 -2.51 -8.68
N TYR A 73 -1.95 -1.97 -8.87
CA TYR A 73 -1.71 -0.54 -9.10
C TYR A 73 -2.20 -0.11 -10.49
N PHE A 74 -1.94 -0.92 -11.51
CA PHE A 74 -2.34 -0.62 -12.89
C PHE A 74 -3.84 -0.86 -13.15
N THR A 75 -4.43 -1.88 -12.53
CA THR A 75 -5.87 -2.19 -12.69
C THR A 75 -6.76 -1.22 -11.92
N PHE A 76 -6.36 -0.76 -10.73
CA PHE A 76 -7.18 0.11 -9.88
C PHE A 76 -6.39 1.30 -9.31
N PRO A 77 -6.01 2.31 -10.14
CA PRO A 77 -5.19 3.44 -9.72
C PRO A 77 -5.81 4.30 -8.60
N THR A 78 -7.14 4.38 -8.57
CA THR A 78 -7.87 5.13 -7.54
C THR A 78 -7.88 4.39 -6.21
N LEU A 79 -8.07 3.06 -6.24
CA LEU A 79 -8.03 2.23 -5.03
C LEU A 79 -6.61 2.11 -4.49
N SER A 80 -5.58 2.00 -5.34
CA SER A 80 -4.19 1.93 -4.90
C SER A 80 -3.77 3.22 -4.19
N THR A 81 -4.15 4.38 -4.74
CA THR A 81 -3.87 5.69 -4.12
C THR A 81 -4.58 5.83 -2.78
N GLN A 82 -5.87 5.46 -2.71
CA GLN A 82 -6.63 5.53 -1.45
C GLN A 82 -6.09 4.55 -0.41
N ALA A 83 -5.78 3.31 -0.80
CA ALA A 83 -5.19 2.32 0.09
C ALA A 83 -3.79 2.74 0.56
N GLY A 84 -2.99 3.36 -0.31
CA GLY A 84 -1.71 3.96 0.06
C GLY A 84 -1.84 5.06 1.12
N SER A 85 -2.85 5.93 1.00
CA SER A 85 -3.16 6.95 2.02
C SER A 85 -3.56 6.32 3.36
N VAL A 86 -4.37 5.26 3.35
CA VAL A 86 -4.75 4.53 4.57
C VAL A 86 -3.53 3.86 5.21
N LEU A 87 -2.69 3.18 4.42
CA LEU A 87 -1.46 2.56 4.90
C LEU A 87 -0.48 3.58 5.48
N ALA A 88 -0.36 4.75 4.86
CA ALA A 88 0.47 5.85 5.38
C ALA A 88 -0.07 6.36 6.74
N ALA A 89 -1.39 6.52 6.87
CA ALA A 89 -2.02 6.90 8.12
C ALA A 89 -1.79 5.85 9.22
N ILE A 90 -1.96 4.57 8.91
CA ILE A 90 -1.70 3.45 9.84
C ILE A 90 -0.22 3.39 10.23
N GLY A 91 0.69 3.56 9.27
CA GLY A 91 2.13 3.54 9.52
C GLY A 91 2.58 4.68 10.44
N LEU A 92 2.16 5.91 10.14
CA LEU A 92 2.50 7.08 10.95
C LEU A 92 1.90 6.99 12.36
N SER A 93 0.60 6.72 12.44
CA SER A 93 -0.08 6.61 13.74
C SER A 93 0.41 5.40 14.52
N GLY A 94 0.74 4.28 13.87
CA GLY A 94 1.31 3.10 14.48
C GLY A 94 2.69 3.35 15.10
N MET A 95 3.57 4.12 14.44
CA MET A 95 4.86 4.52 15.04
C MET A 95 4.67 5.32 16.31
N VAL A 96 3.77 6.32 16.28
CA VAL A 96 3.47 7.17 17.44
C VAL A 96 2.81 6.36 18.56
N LEU A 97 1.82 5.54 18.22
CA LEU A 97 1.10 4.69 19.19
C LEU A 97 1.99 3.63 19.81
N ALA A 98 2.88 2.99 19.05
CA ALA A 98 3.79 1.99 19.60
C ALA A 98 4.68 2.60 20.69
N LEU A 99 5.24 3.78 20.44
CA LEU A 99 6.04 4.50 21.44
C LEU A 99 5.19 4.95 22.63
N TRP A 100 4.01 5.53 22.37
CA TRP A 100 3.09 6.01 23.40
C TRP A 100 2.56 4.90 24.32
N LEU A 101 2.17 3.77 23.76
CA LEU A 101 1.67 2.62 24.51
C LEU A 101 2.78 1.97 25.34
N THR A 102 4.01 1.95 24.82
CA THR A 102 5.18 1.52 25.60
C THR A 102 5.39 2.43 26.81
N PHE A 103 5.27 3.75 26.63
CA PHE A 103 5.34 4.71 27.74
C PHE A 103 4.19 4.53 28.76
N ARG A 104 2.99 4.17 28.29
CA ARG A 104 1.81 3.88 29.14
C ARG A 104 1.78 2.46 29.72
N GLN A 105 2.89 1.71 29.64
CA GLN A 105 3.02 0.32 30.11
C GLN A 105 2.07 -0.69 29.44
N ALA A 106 1.45 -0.31 28.32
CA ALA A 106 0.63 -1.18 27.48
C ALA A 106 1.52 -1.95 26.49
N PHE A 107 2.46 -2.74 27.03
CA PHE A 107 3.55 -3.37 26.26
C PHE A 107 3.07 -4.34 25.20
N VAL A 108 2.03 -5.13 25.50
CA VAL A 108 1.47 -6.11 24.55
C VAL A 108 0.93 -5.39 23.31
N GLN A 109 0.16 -4.33 23.52
CA GLN A 109 -0.42 -3.55 22.43
C GLN A 109 0.65 -2.79 21.64
N GLY A 110 1.62 -2.19 22.34
CA GLY A 110 2.77 -1.54 21.70
C GLY A 110 3.58 -2.49 20.83
N ALA A 111 3.85 -3.70 21.31
CA ALA A 111 4.56 -4.73 20.56
C ALA A 111 3.77 -5.21 19.32
N LEU A 112 2.46 -5.42 19.45
CA LEU A 112 1.61 -5.82 18.33
C LEU A 112 1.52 -4.73 17.24
N ILE A 113 1.36 -3.46 17.63
CA ILE A 113 1.36 -2.34 16.69
C ILE A 113 2.73 -2.19 16.03
N GLY A 114 3.82 -2.35 16.80
CA GLY A 114 5.19 -2.34 16.27
C GLY A 114 5.42 -3.45 15.25
N LEU A 115 4.95 -4.68 15.53
CA LEU A 115 5.01 -5.79 14.57
C LEU A 115 4.18 -5.50 13.31
N ASN A 116 3.02 -4.87 13.46
CA ASN A 116 2.16 -4.50 12.36
C ASN A 116 2.82 -3.52 11.38
N LEU A 117 3.76 -2.67 11.83
CA LEU A 117 4.49 -1.76 10.94
C LEU A 117 5.26 -2.49 9.84
N PHE A 118 5.71 -3.72 10.09
CA PHE A 118 6.35 -4.55 9.06
C PHE A 118 5.36 -4.98 7.98
N ALA A 119 4.14 -5.38 8.37
CA ALA A 119 3.06 -5.72 7.45
C ALA A 119 2.66 -4.50 6.60
N VAL A 120 2.44 -3.34 7.23
CA VAL A 120 2.16 -2.06 6.55
C VAL A 120 3.27 -1.71 5.55
N GLY A 121 4.53 -1.87 5.94
CA GLY A 121 5.67 -1.63 5.04
C GLY A 121 5.68 -2.57 3.84
N TRP A 122 5.32 -3.83 4.02
CA TRP A 122 5.18 -4.81 2.94
C TRP A 122 4.02 -4.46 2.00
N PHE A 123 2.84 -4.13 2.53
CA PHE A 123 1.67 -3.72 1.73
C PHE A 123 1.95 -2.42 0.96
N THR A 124 2.58 -1.44 1.60
CA THR A 124 2.89 -0.14 0.98
C THR A 124 3.76 -0.31 -0.27
N LYS A 125 4.76 -1.20 -0.22
CA LYS A 125 5.63 -1.52 -1.37
C LYS A 125 4.87 -2.15 -2.53
N ARG A 126 3.83 -2.94 -2.25
CA ARG A 126 3.03 -3.62 -3.28
C ARG A 126 1.93 -2.72 -3.86
N VAL A 127 1.31 -1.88 -3.03
CA VAL A 127 0.18 -1.02 -3.43
C VAL A 127 0.63 0.28 -4.08
N ALA A 128 1.72 0.89 -3.61
CA ALA A 128 2.19 2.19 -4.08
C ALA A 128 3.66 2.12 -4.56
N PRO A 129 3.93 1.36 -5.64
CA PRO A 129 5.30 1.13 -6.10
C PRO A 129 6.01 2.40 -6.56
N VAL A 130 5.29 3.37 -7.13
CA VAL A 130 5.88 4.61 -7.63
C VAL A 130 6.55 5.41 -6.51
N TYR A 131 5.96 5.48 -5.33
CA TYR A 131 6.58 6.16 -4.19
C TYR A 131 7.81 5.40 -3.68
N ALA A 132 7.75 4.07 -3.61
CA ALA A 132 8.88 3.24 -3.21
C ALA A 132 10.05 3.34 -4.22
N LEU A 133 9.73 3.33 -5.51
CA LEU A 133 10.70 3.49 -6.60
C LEU A 133 11.30 4.90 -6.62
N ARG A 134 10.50 5.96 -6.37
CA ARG A 134 11.00 7.35 -6.25
C ARG A 134 11.98 7.50 -5.10
N ILE A 135 11.68 6.91 -3.94
CA ILE A 135 12.59 6.93 -2.79
C ILE A 135 13.87 6.13 -3.09
N ALA A 136 13.76 4.98 -3.76
CA ALA A 136 14.91 4.17 -4.14
C ALA A 136 15.79 4.86 -5.19
N ALA A 137 15.19 5.53 -6.17
CA ALA A 137 15.87 6.35 -7.17
C ALA A 137 16.57 7.56 -6.53
N ALA A 138 15.90 8.25 -5.59
CA ALA A 138 16.49 9.34 -4.81
C ALA A 138 17.69 8.89 -3.95
N ARG A 139 17.73 7.61 -3.55
CA ARG A 139 18.88 6.98 -2.89
C ARG A 139 19.97 6.49 -3.85
N GLY A 140 19.89 6.83 -5.14
CA GLY A 140 20.90 6.52 -6.15
C GLY A 140 20.79 5.12 -6.77
N LYS A 141 19.70 4.37 -6.55
CA LYS A 141 19.51 3.06 -7.19
C LYS A 141 19.09 3.23 -8.65
N ARG A 142 20.03 2.99 -9.58
CA ARG A 142 19.82 3.11 -11.03
C ARG A 142 18.70 2.20 -11.55
N ASP A 143 18.54 1.00 -11.00
CA ASP A 143 17.48 0.08 -11.41
C ASP A 143 16.08 0.62 -11.10
N ALA A 144 15.92 1.33 -9.98
CA ALA A 144 14.66 1.95 -9.60
C ALA A 144 14.34 3.18 -10.47
N LEU A 145 15.38 3.91 -10.92
CA LEU A 145 15.23 5.00 -11.88
C LEU A 145 14.76 4.46 -13.24
N ARG A 146 15.39 3.40 -13.74
CA ARG A 146 14.98 2.72 -14.99
C ARG A 146 13.55 2.21 -14.90
N MET A 147 13.16 1.61 -13.76
CA MET A 147 11.78 1.19 -13.55
C MET A 147 10.80 2.37 -13.53
N LEU A 148 11.16 3.55 -13.00
CA LEU A 148 10.31 4.74 -13.05
C LEU A 148 10.15 5.29 -14.47
N GLU A 149 11.22 5.29 -15.26
CA GLU A 149 11.19 5.72 -16.67
C GLU A 149 10.27 4.84 -17.51
N ILE A 150 10.10 3.56 -17.15
CA ILE A 150 9.20 2.62 -17.82
C ILE A 150 7.73 2.77 -17.35
N VAL A 151 7.47 3.28 -16.15
CA VAL A 151 6.09 3.41 -15.62
C VAL A 151 5.24 4.38 -16.46
N GLU A 152 5.81 5.49 -16.89
CA GLU A 152 5.12 6.53 -17.67
C GLU A 152 4.68 6.07 -19.08
N PRO A 153 5.55 5.44 -19.90
CA PRO A 153 5.13 4.89 -21.19
C PRO A 153 4.13 3.74 -21.06
N VAL A 154 4.22 2.92 -20.00
CA VAL A 154 3.20 1.89 -19.70
C VAL A 154 1.83 2.53 -19.43
N TRP A 155 1.78 3.60 -18.64
CA TRP A 155 0.54 4.35 -18.41
C TRP A 155 -0.01 4.98 -19.69
N ALA A 156 0.85 5.51 -20.55
CA ALA A 156 0.45 6.05 -21.84
C ALA A 156 -0.19 4.99 -22.74
N LYS A 157 0.39 3.78 -22.80
CA LYS A 157 -0.17 2.63 -23.54
C LYS A 157 -1.52 2.17 -22.96
N ILE A 158 -1.63 2.10 -21.63
CA ILE A 158 -2.87 1.70 -20.96
C ILE A 158 -3.99 2.71 -21.24
N ASN A 159 -3.69 4.00 -21.16
CA ASN A 159 -4.66 5.06 -21.43
C ASN A 159 -5.06 5.12 -22.90
N ALA A 160 -4.12 4.91 -23.83
CA ALA A 160 -4.41 4.91 -25.27
C ALA A 160 -5.37 3.77 -25.65
N ALA A 161 -5.20 2.56 -25.10
CA ALA A 161 -6.09 1.45 -25.40
C ALA A 161 -7.42 1.47 -24.63
N ASN A 162 -7.54 2.26 -23.56
CA ASN A 162 -8.82 2.49 -22.87
C ASN A 162 -9.67 3.61 -23.51
N GLN A 163 -9.10 4.42 -24.40
CA GLN A 163 -9.78 5.51 -25.12
C GLN A 163 -10.21 5.11 -26.55
N GLY A 164 -9.79 3.95 -27.04
CA GLY A 164 -10.24 3.34 -28.31
C GLY A 164 -11.32 2.30 -28.08
#